data_AF-A0A1S8C5A7-F1
#
_entry.id   AF-A0A1S8C5A7-F1
#
_cell.length_a   1.000
_cell.length_b   1.000
_cell.length_c   1.000
_cell.angle_alpha   90.00
_cell.angle_beta   90.00
_cell.angle_gamma   90.00
#
_symmetry.space_group_name_H-M   'P 1'
#
loop_
_entity.id
_entity.type
_entity.pdbx_description
1 polymer ?
#
loop_
_entity_poly.entity_id
_entity_poly.type
_entity_poly.pdbx_seq_one_letter_code
_entity_poly.pdbx_strand_id
1 'polypeptide(L)' 'AGLLATADVASVVVDCESGPVRLGLAASLGVALGAETMRLEELGAESLVRTVREAA' A
#
# COMPACT_ATOMS: atom_id res chain seq x y z
N ALA A 1 5.12 -6.80 -9.20
CA ALA A 1 5.68 -7.21 -7.91
C ALA A 1 6.98 -8.00 -8.04
N GLY A 2 7.05 -9.04 -8.89
CA GLY A 2 8.19 -9.95 -8.95
C GLY A 2 9.58 -9.30 -8.96
N LEU A 3 9.82 -8.26 -9.79
CA LEU A 3 11.11 -7.55 -9.83
C LEU A 3 11.49 -6.90 -8.49
N LEU A 4 10.53 -6.26 -7.81
CA LEU A 4 10.76 -5.61 -6.51
C LEU A 4 10.98 -6.65 -5.41
N ALA A 5 10.20 -7.74 -5.44
CA ALA A 5 10.37 -8.85 -4.51
C ALA A 5 11.74 -9.54 -4.69
N THR A 6 12.18 -9.76 -5.93
CA THR A 6 13.50 -10.35 -6.20
C THR A 6 14.66 -9.44 -5.81
N ALA A 7 14.43 -8.13 -5.78
CA ALA A 7 15.40 -7.14 -5.35
C ALA A 7 15.35 -6.87 -3.82
N ASP A 8 14.54 -7.63 -3.07
CA ASP A 8 14.36 -7.51 -1.61
C ASP A 8 14.02 -6.08 -1.17
N VAL A 9 13.18 -5.40 -1.94
CA VAL A 9 12.79 -4.01 -1.67
C VAL A 9 11.74 -3.99 -0.56
N ALA A 10 12.10 -3.41 0.58
CA ALA A 10 11.16 -3.14 1.66
C ALA A 10 9.94 -2.35 1.14
N SER A 11 8.75 -2.90 1.37
CA SER A 11 7.52 -2.44 0.73
C SER A 11 6.37 -2.37 1.73
N VAL A 12 5.52 -1.37 1.56
CA VAL A 12 4.21 -1.25 2.22
C VAL A 12 3.18 -1.02 1.13
N VAL A 13 2.06 -1.74 1.18
CA VAL A 13 0.97 -1.60 0.23
C VAL A 13 -0.20 -0.89 0.91
N VAL A 14 -0.64 0.21 0.31
CA VAL A 14 -1.83 0.93 0.76
C VAL A 14 -3.00 0.58 -0.14
N ASP A 15 -4.06 0.04 0.45
CA ASP A 15 -5.32 -0.17 -0.22
C ASP A 15 -6.12 1.14 -0.27
N CYS A 16 -6.26 1.67 -1.47
CA CYS A 16 -7.01 2.89 -1.77
C CYS A 16 -8.42 2.60 -2.32
N GLU A 17 -8.84 1.34 -2.37
CA GLU A 17 -10.19 0.98 -2.80
C GLU A 17 -11.22 1.59 -1.85
N SER A 18 -12.31 2.14 -2.42
CA SER A 18 -13.34 2.84 -1.67
C SER A 18 -14.73 2.51 -2.21
N GLY A 19 -15.73 2.61 -1.33
CA GLY A 19 -17.11 2.28 -1.67
C GLY A 19 -17.49 0.81 -1.41
N PRO A 20 -18.66 0.37 -1.90
CA PRO A 20 -19.26 -0.91 -1.50
C PRO A 20 -18.64 -2.14 -2.17
N VAL A 21 -17.78 -1.97 -3.16
CA VAL A 21 -17.15 -3.08 -3.90
C VAL A 21 -15.64 -3.00 -3.74
N ARG A 22 -15.03 -4.16 -3.48
CA ARG A 22 -13.58 -4.33 -3.34
C ARG A 22 -13.10 -5.47 -4.23
N LEU A 23 -12.13 -5.18 -5.07
CA LEU A 23 -11.40 -6.08 -5.95
C LEU A 23 -10.32 -6.86 -5.20
N GLY A 24 -9.79 -6.33 -4.09
CA GLY A 24 -8.78 -7.02 -3.27
C GLY A 24 -7.41 -7.11 -3.93
N LEU A 25 -7.12 -6.19 -4.85
CA LEU A 25 -5.86 -6.19 -5.60
C LEU A 25 -4.68 -5.79 -4.72
N ALA A 26 -4.90 -4.86 -3.78
CA ALA A 26 -3.89 -4.43 -2.82
C ALA A 26 -3.41 -5.59 -1.94
N ALA A 27 -4.33 -6.41 -1.42
CA ALA A 27 -3.99 -7.60 -0.65
C ALA A 27 -3.19 -8.62 -1.47
N SER A 28 -3.61 -8.86 -2.72
CA SER A 28 -2.90 -9.77 -3.63
C SER A 28 -1.49 -9.26 -3.94
N LEU A 29 -1.33 -7.95 -4.09
CA LEU A 29 -0.03 -7.32 -4.32
C LEU A 29 0.87 -7.39 -3.09
N GLY A 30 0.32 -7.17 -1.89
CA GLY A 30 1.03 -7.30 -0.62
C GLY A 30 1.63 -8.69 -0.43
N VAL A 31 0.84 -9.73 -0.70
CA VAL A 31 1.33 -11.13 -0.69
C VAL A 31 2.46 -11.33 -1.69
N ALA A 32 2.31 -10.82 -2.92
CA ALA A 32 3.33 -10.97 -3.96
C ALA A 32 4.64 -10.22 -3.64
N LEU A 33 4.61 -9.24 -2.74
CA LEU A 33 5.77 -8.46 -2.29
C LEU A 33 6.29 -8.89 -0.92
N GLY A 34 5.57 -9.73 -0.16
CA GLY A 34 5.86 -9.95 1.26
C GLY A 34 5.67 -8.69 2.11
N ALA A 35 4.83 -7.77 1.66
CA ALA A 35 4.67 -6.43 2.22
C ALA A 35 3.50 -6.36 3.21
N GLU A 36 3.62 -5.46 4.20
CA GLU A 36 2.50 -5.06 5.04
C GLU A 36 1.43 -4.38 4.17
N THR A 37 0.17 -4.78 4.34
CA THR A 37 -0.96 -4.19 3.61
C THR A 37 -1.90 -3.51 4.59
N MET A 38 -2.16 -2.23 4.37
CA MET A 38 -3.01 -1.39 5.21
C MET A 38 -4.00 -0.60 4.35
N ARG A 39 -5.14 -0.22 4.93
CA ARG A 39 -6.15 0.57 4.22
C ARG A 39 -5.88 2.06 4.38
N LEU A 40 -6.27 2.83 3.37
CA LEU A 40 -6.16 4.29 3.41
C LEU A 40 -6.88 4.91 4.62
N GLU A 41 -7.96 4.27 5.09
CA GLU A 41 -8.74 4.71 6.26
C GLU A 41 -7.99 4.52 7.59
N GLU A 42 -7.07 3.55 7.63
CA GLU A 42 -6.25 3.21 8.80
C GLU A 42 -5.05 4.17 8.92
N LEU A 43 -4.71 4.84 7.82
CA LEU A 43 -3.73 5.91 7.75
C LEU A 43 -4.42 7.24 8.02
N GLY A 44 -4.05 7.92 9.11
CA GLY A 44 -4.54 9.28 9.37
C GLY A 44 -4.29 10.18 8.15
N ALA A 45 -5.36 10.56 7.45
CA ALA A 45 -5.30 11.17 6.11
C ALA A 45 -4.39 12.42 6.06
N GLU A 46 -4.45 13.25 7.11
CA GLU A 46 -3.61 14.45 7.24
C GLU A 46 -2.12 14.11 7.41
N SER A 47 -1.81 13.09 8.21
CA SER A 47 -0.44 12.64 8.43
C SER A 47 0.15 12.03 7.16
N LEU A 48 -0.63 11.24 6.42
CA LEU A 48 -0.19 10.61 5.17
C LEU A 48 0.11 11.65 4.09
N VAL A 49 -0.81 12.61 3.87
CA VAL A 49 -0.61 13.68 2.87
C VAL A 49 0.65 14.47 3.15
N ARG A 50 0.93 14.77 4.43
CA ARG A 50 2.14 15.47 4.84
C ARG A 50 3.40 14.65 4.53
N THR A 51 3.46 13.38 4.95
CA THR A 51 4.62 12.52 4.71
C THR A 51 4.90 12.32 3.22
N VAL A 52 3.87 12.13 2.40
CA VAL A 52 4.03 11.97 0.94
C VAL A 52 4.56 13.25 0.30
N ARG A 53 4.09 14.43 0.73
CA ARG A 53 4.59 15.72 0.23
C ARG A 53 6.01 16.04 0.68
N GLU A 54 6.43 15.57 1.86
CA GLU A 54 7.80 15.75 2.37
C GLU A 54 8.80 14.79 1.71
N ALA A 55 8.34 13.63 1.23
CA ALA A 55 9.18 12.61 0.58
C ALA A 55 9.28 12.74 -0.95
N ALA A 56 8.45 13.59 -1.57
CA ALA A 56 8.46 13.90 -3.01
C ALA A 56 9.34 15.10 -3.32
#